data_AF-A0A919RQN3-F1
#
_entry.id   AF-A0A919RQN3-F1
#
_cell.length_a   1.000
_cell.length_b   1.000
_cell.length_c   1.000
_cell.angle_alpha   90.00
_cell.angle_beta   90.00
_cell.angle_gamma   90.00
#
_symmetry.space_group_name_H-M   'P 1'
#
loop_
_entity.id
_entity.type
_entity.pdbx_description
1 polymer ?
#
loop_
_entity_poly.entity_id
_entity_poly.type
_entity_poly.pdbx_seq_one_letter_code
_entity_poly.pdbx_strand_id
1 'polypeptide(L)'
;MSHHLSGPDLRPPADDPRLDLTDVFAFQSPEAAGATVLVMNVNSFAFVPGASPYLHPGAVYKLCVDNDGDDRPDLAFSFVFGEPAGGEQAVTVYYGAGERAGGFAAMGEAVVADAPVAFGPDPAVAEAGPLRFTACLRSDPFFADLEGIGDGFTWTGRDTMAGKNVVALVLEAPDDTFGAGPEIGVWGRVSVKRDGRWISVDRGAHPSLTAYFNPDDRKDEYNAGEPVDDVANYRDAWIEVLKHTGGYTVADAEHALRTVLPDILRFDRSKPARYPNGRRLDDDVTDARLHMVTNGRIPSDGIGPHSDLLPHFPYLGPPHA
;
A
#
# COMPACT_ATOMS: atom_id res chain seq x y z
N MET A 1 -11.33 -4.50 -8.75
CA MET A 1 -10.23 -3.68 -9.30
C MET A 1 -9.30 -3.36 -8.17
N SER A 2 -8.03 -3.73 -8.30
CA SER A 2 -7.05 -3.58 -7.23
C SER A 2 -6.55 -2.13 -7.14
N HIS A 3 -5.76 -1.80 -6.11
CA HIS A 3 -4.96 -0.58 -6.14
C HIS A 3 -3.77 -0.71 -7.12
N HIS A 4 -3.46 -1.93 -7.56
CA HIS A 4 -2.65 -2.17 -8.76
C HIS A 4 -3.32 -1.49 -9.97
N LEU A 5 -2.63 -0.55 -10.60
CA LEU A 5 -3.16 0.38 -11.61
C LEU A 5 -4.04 1.50 -11.02
N SER A 6 -3.47 2.24 -10.07
CA SER A 6 -4.16 3.34 -9.35
C SER A 6 -4.43 4.59 -10.21
N GLY A 7 -3.84 4.68 -11.40
CA GLY A 7 -4.01 5.81 -12.31
C GLY A 7 -5.34 5.83 -13.07
N PRO A 8 -5.61 6.92 -13.80
CA PRO A 8 -6.76 7.02 -14.70
C PRO A 8 -6.78 5.90 -15.74
N ASP A 9 -7.97 5.40 -16.06
CA ASP A 9 -8.21 4.31 -17.02
C ASP A 9 -7.53 2.99 -16.64
N LEU A 10 -7.21 2.80 -15.35
CA LEU A 10 -6.44 1.64 -14.86
C LEU A 10 -5.10 1.53 -15.56
N ARG A 11 -4.43 2.66 -15.72
CA ARG A 11 -3.03 2.71 -16.12
C ARG A 11 -2.16 2.95 -14.92
N PRO A 12 -0.87 2.61 -15.00
CA PRO A 12 0.09 3.05 -14.00
C PRO A 12 0.08 4.57 -13.83
N PRO A 13 0.32 5.08 -12.61
CA PRO A 13 0.60 6.50 -12.38
C PRO A 13 1.63 7.02 -13.37
N ALA A 14 1.32 8.16 -14.00
CA ALA A 14 2.21 8.79 -14.98
C ALA A 14 2.62 7.91 -16.18
N ASP A 15 1.86 6.86 -16.49
CA ASP A 15 2.19 5.85 -17.50
C ASP A 15 3.51 5.10 -17.23
N ASP A 16 3.94 5.01 -15.96
CA ASP A 16 5.12 4.24 -15.54
C ASP A 16 4.77 3.24 -14.42
N PRO A 17 4.80 1.92 -14.67
CA PRO A 17 4.47 0.89 -13.67
C PRO A 17 5.37 0.96 -12.44
N ARG A 18 6.58 1.49 -12.54
CA ARG A 18 7.49 1.63 -11.40
C ARG A 18 6.97 2.61 -10.37
N LEU A 19 6.02 3.47 -10.73
CA LEU A 19 5.41 4.48 -9.84
C LEU A 19 4.11 4.00 -9.19
N ASP A 20 3.63 2.81 -9.56
CA ASP A 20 2.40 2.22 -9.01
C ASP A 20 2.63 1.76 -7.57
N LEU A 21 1.92 2.38 -6.62
CA LEU A 21 1.75 1.86 -5.27
C LEU A 21 0.65 0.79 -5.34
N THR A 22 0.98 -0.44 -4.97
CA THR A 22 0.00 -1.52 -5.06
C THR A 22 -0.68 -1.74 -3.72
N ASP A 23 0.07 -1.85 -2.63
CA ASP A 23 -0.50 -2.18 -1.33
C ASP A 23 0.32 -1.64 -0.16
N VAL A 24 -0.39 -1.36 0.93
CA VAL A 24 0.17 -1.09 2.25
C VAL A 24 -0.30 -2.17 3.22
N PHE A 25 0.62 -2.62 4.07
CA PHE A 25 0.36 -3.58 5.15
C PHE A 25 0.94 -3.05 6.46
N ALA A 26 0.26 -3.33 7.57
CA ALA A 26 0.68 -2.96 8.92
C ALA A 26 0.23 -4.07 9.89
N PHE A 27 1.18 -4.75 10.52
CA PHE A 27 0.88 -5.87 11.43
C PHE A 27 1.98 -6.05 12.48
N GLN A 28 1.69 -6.75 13.57
CA GLN A 28 2.72 -7.11 14.55
C GLN A 28 3.72 -8.09 13.96
N SER A 29 5.01 -7.92 14.26
CA SER A 29 6.02 -8.89 13.90
C SER A 29 5.72 -10.26 14.54
N PRO A 30 5.66 -11.35 13.76
CA PRO A 30 5.55 -12.69 14.31
C PRO A 30 6.86 -13.18 14.94
N GLU A 31 8.00 -12.52 14.65
CA GLU A 31 9.33 -12.90 15.13
C GLU A 31 9.79 -12.08 16.35
N ALA A 32 9.36 -10.83 16.45
CA ALA A 32 9.80 -9.88 17.47
C ALA A 32 8.63 -9.28 18.24
N ALA A 33 8.43 -9.72 19.48
CA ALA A 33 7.39 -9.16 20.35
C ALA A 33 7.63 -7.66 20.60
N GLY A 34 6.58 -6.84 20.46
CA GLY A 34 6.67 -5.37 20.59
C GLY A 34 7.33 -4.69 19.39
N ALA A 35 7.36 -5.34 18.23
CA ALA A 35 7.73 -4.74 16.97
C ALA A 35 6.58 -4.77 15.97
N THR A 36 6.56 -3.74 15.13
CA THR A 36 5.59 -3.54 14.05
C THR A 36 6.30 -3.73 12.71
N VAL A 37 5.61 -4.39 11.79
CA VAL A 37 6.01 -4.56 10.39
C VAL A 37 5.14 -3.66 9.52
N LEU A 38 5.78 -2.80 8.74
CA LEU A 38 5.15 -2.02 7.68
C LEU A 38 5.67 -2.50 6.34
N VAL A 39 4.77 -2.74 5.38
CA VAL A 39 5.13 -3.11 4.01
C VAL A 39 4.46 -2.15 3.04
N MET A 40 5.23 -1.69 2.06
CA MET A 40 4.75 -0.99 0.88
C MET A 40 5.13 -1.83 -0.34
N ASN A 41 4.14 -2.41 -1.02
CA ASN A 41 4.34 -3.05 -2.31
C ASN A 41 4.18 -2.03 -3.42
N VAL A 42 5.08 -2.09 -4.39
CA VAL A 42 5.17 -1.19 -5.51
C VAL A 42 5.54 -1.95 -6.77
N ASN A 43 5.32 -1.34 -7.94
CA ASN A 43 5.72 -1.88 -9.23
C ASN A 43 5.14 -3.28 -9.50
N SER A 44 3.86 -3.32 -9.87
CA SER A 44 3.24 -4.58 -10.27
C SER A 44 3.68 -5.02 -11.67
N PHE A 45 4.20 -6.25 -11.74
CA PHE A 45 4.50 -6.90 -13.01
C PHE A 45 3.26 -7.50 -13.68
N ALA A 46 2.14 -7.59 -12.96
CA ALA A 46 0.97 -8.35 -13.40
C ALA A 46 0.31 -7.78 -14.66
N PHE A 47 0.47 -6.46 -14.89
CA PHE A 47 -0.33 -5.73 -15.87
C PHE A 47 0.47 -5.14 -17.03
N VAL A 48 1.80 -5.17 -16.98
CA VAL A 48 2.64 -4.51 -18.00
C VAL A 48 3.68 -5.48 -18.57
N PRO A 49 3.46 -6.04 -19.77
CA PRO A 49 4.44 -6.87 -20.45
C PRO A 49 5.78 -6.14 -20.65
N GLY A 50 6.88 -6.78 -20.24
CA GLY A 50 8.23 -6.19 -20.35
C GLY A 50 8.54 -5.13 -19.28
N ALA A 51 7.70 -4.99 -18.24
CA ALA A 51 7.99 -4.14 -17.10
C ALA A 51 9.35 -4.47 -16.46
N SER A 52 10.04 -3.42 -16.05
CA SER A 52 11.33 -3.54 -15.39
C SER A 52 11.14 -3.83 -13.90
N PRO A 53 11.96 -4.70 -13.29
CA PRO A 53 11.95 -4.90 -11.84
C PRO A 53 12.50 -3.71 -11.05
N TYR A 54 13.20 -2.79 -11.72
CA TYR A 54 13.80 -1.64 -11.05
C TYR A 54 12.73 -0.62 -10.65
N LEU A 55 13.01 0.10 -9.57
CA LEU A 55 12.21 1.25 -9.16
C LEU A 55 12.67 2.50 -9.88
N HIS A 56 11.83 3.52 -9.87
CA HIS A 56 12.09 4.77 -10.56
C HIS A 56 13.13 5.60 -9.78
N PRO A 57 14.32 5.90 -10.35
CA PRO A 57 15.41 6.57 -9.63
C PRO A 57 15.11 8.04 -9.27
N GLY A 58 14.21 8.69 -10.03
CA GLY A 58 13.75 10.05 -9.74
C GLY A 58 12.51 10.14 -8.82
N ALA A 59 12.09 9.03 -8.20
CA ALA A 59 10.91 8.97 -7.36
C ALA A 59 11.25 8.90 -5.87
N VAL A 60 10.28 9.27 -5.04
CA VAL A 60 10.26 9.07 -3.60
C VAL A 60 9.06 8.19 -3.29
N TYR A 61 9.33 7.01 -2.75
CA TYR A 61 8.31 6.11 -2.20
C TYR A 61 8.28 6.36 -0.70
N LYS A 62 7.12 6.61 -0.12
CA LYS A 62 7.01 7.06 1.27
C LYS A 62 5.95 6.24 2.00
N LEU A 63 6.32 5.69 3.16
CA LEU A 63 5.38 5.23 4.18
C LEU A 63 5.23 6.33 5.23
N CYS A 64 4.03 6.89 5.30
CA CYS A 64 3.64 7.90 6.27
C CYS A 64 2.99 7.24 7.48
N VAL A 65 3.24 7.81 8.67
CA VAL A 65 2.63 7.37 9.93
C VAL A 65 2.08 8.57 10.70
N ASP A 66 0.80 8.49 11.03
CA ASP A 66 0.09 9.34 11.99
C ASP A 66 0.09 8.60 13.34
N ASN A 67 0.55 9.25 14.41
CA ASN A 67 0.57 8.68 15.76
C ASN A 67 -0.10 9.53 16.83
N ASP A 68 -0.73 10.64 16.44
CA ASP A 68 -1.51 11.51 17.35
C ASP A 68 -3.00 11.63 16.97
N GLY A 69 -3.39 11.11 15.80
CA GLY A 69 -4.77 11.01 15.33
C GLY A 69 -5.27 12.26 14.62
N ASP A 70 -4.38 13.15 14.15
CA ASP A 70 -4.76 14.39 13.45
C ASP A 70 -4.87 14.25 11.91
N ASP A 71 -4.71 13.01 11.41
CA ASP A 71 -4.72 12.62 9.99
C ASP A 71 -3.52 13.16 9.17
N ARG A 72 -2.43 13.60 9.83
CA ARG A 72 -1.20 14.09 9.19
C ARG A 72 0.00 13.21 9.56
N PRO A 73 1.06 13.21 8.73
CA PRO A 73 2.22 12.38 9.01
C PRO A 73 3.07 13.02 10.12
N ASP A 74 3.20 12.33 11.24
CA ASP A 74 4.13 12.66 12.33
C ASP A 74 5.54 12.15 12.04
N LEU A 75 5.62 11.00 11.37
CA LEU A 75 6.87 10.43 10.88
C LEU A 75 6.68 9.77 9.52
N ALA A 76 7.78 9.62 8.80
CA ALA A 76 7.77 8.96 7.51
C ALA A 76 9.10 8.25 7.22
N PHE A 77 9.01 7.12 6.54
CA PHE A 77 10.13 6.45 5.91
C PHE A 77 10.08 6.70 4.41
N SER A 78 11.10 7.35 3.87
CA SER A 78 11.21 7.64 2.44
C SER A 78 12.29 6.77 1.80
N PHE A 79 11.96 6.08 0.73
CA PHE A 79 12.84 5.21 -0.04
C PHE A 79 13.19 5.91 -1.36
N VAL A 80 14.49 6.12 -1.58
CA VAL A 80 15.02 6.76 -2.80
C VAL A 80 15.98 5.80 -3.48
N PHE A 81 15.76 5.55 -4.77
CA PHE A 81 16.50 4.56 -5.54
C PHE A 81 17.55 5.22 -6.43
N GLY A 82 18.70 4.57 -6.55
CA GLY A 82 19.72 4.94 -7.53
C GLY A 82 19.36 4.49 -8.95
N GLU A 83 20.11 4.97 -9.93
CA GLU A 83 20.05 4.48 -11.31
C GLU A 83 20.41 2.98 -11.35
N PRO A 84 19.61 2.14 -12.03
CA PRO A 84 19.97 0.74 -12.24
C PRO A 84 21.26 0.60 -13.05
N ALA A 85 22.17 -0.27 -12.61
CA ALA A 85 23.41 -0.55 -13.31
C ALA A 85 23.79 -2.03 -13.17
N GLY A 86 24.08 -2.69 -14.28
CA GLY A 86 24.65 -4.05 -14.27
C GLY A 86 23.75 -5.14 -13.68
N GLY A 87 22.43 -4.96 -13.62
CA GLY A 87 21.52 -5.90 -12.95
C GLY A 87 21.17 -5.51 -11.52
N GLU A 88 21.79 -4.44 -11.00
CA GLU A 88 21.70 -4.04 -9.61
C GLU A 88 21.02 -2.67 -9.49
N GLN A 89 20.45 -2.42 -8.32
CA GLN A 89 19.94 -1.11 -7.92
C GLN A 89 20.14 -0.97 -6.41
N ALA A 90 20.42 0.25 -5.95
CA ALA A 90 20.54 0.56 -4.53
C ALA A 90 19.39 1.47 -4.07
N VAL A 91 19.08 1.39 -2.77
CA VAL A 91 18.07 2.21 -2.12
C VAL A 91 18.65 2.87 -0.86
N THR A 92 18.30 4.13 -0.64
CA THR A 92 18.55 4.85 0.61
C THR A 92 17.23 5.09 1.33
N VAL A 93 17.19 4.79 2.62
CA VAL A 93 16.03 4.99 3.50
C VAL A 93 16.27 6.22 4.36
N TYR A 94 15.36 7.19 4.26
CA TYR A 94 15.35 8.38 5.10
C TYR A 94 14.24 8.28 6.14
N TYR A 95 14.57 8.57 7.40
CA TYR A 95 13.61 8.75 8.48
C TYR A 95 13.38 10.24 8.74
N GLY A 96 12.16 10.69 8.52
CA GLY A 96 11.69 12.04 8.82
C GLY A 96 10.70 12.02 9.98
N ALA A 97 10.79 13.00 10.88
CA ALA A 97 9.84 13.21 11.98
C ALA A 97 9.44 14.70 12.06
N GLY A 98 8.23 14.97 12.55
CA GLY A 98 7.62 16.29 12.58
C GLY A 98 7.50 16.88 11.18
N GLU A 99 7.94 18.13 10.99
CA GLU A 99 7.91 18.80 9.67
C GLU A 99 8.65 18.02 8.56
N ARG A 100 9.62 17.16 8.92
CA ARG A 100 10.37 16.34 7.95
C ARG A 100 9.60 15.09 7.49
N ALA A 101 8.52 14.72 8.17
CA ALA A 101 7.63 13.63 7.75
C ALA A 101 6.75 14.04 6.56
N GLY A 102 6.25 15.28 6.62
CA GLY A 102 5.36 15.86 5.62
C GLY A 102 5.99 16.11 4.25
N GLY A 103 5.19 16.66 3.34
CA GLY A 103 5.59 16.98 1.97
C GLY A 103 5.92 15.76 1.10
N PHE A 104 6.34 16.03 -0.14
CA PHE A 104 6.50 14.99 -1.18
C PHE A 104 7.95 14.56 -1.41
N ALA A 105 8.91 15.30 -0.85
CA ALA A 105 10.33 14.96 -0.94
C ALA A 105 10.73 13.95 0.16
N ALA A 106 11.83 13.25 -0.07
CA ALA A 106 12.56 12.59 1.01
C ALA A 106 13.27 13.66 1.86
N MET A 107 12.98 13.66 3.16
CA MET A 107 13.57 14.57 4.15
C MET A 107 13.90 13.78 5.41
N GLY A 108 14.82 14.28 6.22
CA GLY A 108 15.23 13.60 7.45
C GLY A 108 16.63 12.99 7.36
N GLU A 109 16.90 12.05 8.26
CA GLU A 109 18.19 11.37 8.37
C GLU A 109 18.21 10.11 7.51
N ALA A 110 19.31 9.87 6.78
CA ALA A 110 19.52 8.60 6.10
C ALA A 110 19.86 7.53 7.14
N VAL A 111 18.90 6.65 7.44
CA VAL A 111 19.06 5.57 8.45
C VAL A 111 19.64 4.30 7.84
N VAL A 112 19.42 4.09 6.54
CA VAL A 112 20.06 3.04 5.74
C VAL A 112 20.52 3.69 4.43
N ALA A 113 21.79 3.51 4.06
CA ALA A 113 22.35 4.07 2.83
C ALA A 113 22.81 2.96 1.90
N ASP A 114 22.54 3.13 0.60
CA ASP A 114 23.01 2.27 -0.49
C ASP A 114 22.77 0.77 -0.27
N ALA A 115 21.64 0.40 0.37
CA ALA A 115 21.27 -0.99 0.52
C ALA A 115 20.88 -1.58 -0.85
N PRO A 116 21.31 -2.81 -1.18
CA PRO A 116 20.97 -3.40 -2.47
C PRO A 116 19.50 -3.80 -2.53
N VAL A 117 18.88 -3.60 -3.70
CA VAL A 117 17.56 -4.17 -4.02
C VAL A 117 17.76 -5.62 -4.46
N ALA A 118 17.13 -6.57 -3.75
CA ALA A 118 17.28 -7.98 -4.03
C ALA A 118 16.25 -8.46 -5.06
N PHE A 119 16.69 -8.81 -6.27
CA PHE A 119 15.83 -9.35 -7.33
C PHE A 119 15.76 -10.89 -7.36
N GLY A 120 16.58 -11.56 -6.53
CA GLY A 120 16.61 -13.00 -6.38
C GLY A 120 15.73 -13.53 -5.23
N PRO A 121 15.74 -14.86 -5.00
CA PRO A 121 14.98 -15.47 -3.91
C PRO A 121 15.43 -15.00 -2.53
N ASP A 122 16.74 -14.84 -2.34
CA ASP A 122 17.29 -14.40 -1.06
C ASP A 122 17.13 -12.88 -0.88
N PRO A 123 16.54 -12.40 0.23
CA PRO A 123 16.45 -10.97 0.52
C PRO A 123 17.83 -10.42 0.89
N ALA A 124 18.04 -9.12 0.65
CA ALA A 124 19.19 -8.40 1.19
C ALA A 124 18.74 -7.50 2.33
N VAL A 125 18.92 -7.99 3.56
CA VAL A 125 18.47 -7.29 4.77
C VAL A 125 19.53 -6.30 5.23
N ALA A 126 19.14 -5.03 5.38
CA ALA A 126 19.90 -4.00 6.05
C ALA A 126 19.40 -3.83 7.49
N GLU A 127 20.33 -3.64 8.42
CA GLU A 127 20.03 -3.37 9.83
C GLU A 127 20.60 -2.01 10.22
N ALA A 128 19.78 -1.20 10.90
CA ALA A 128 20.15 0.11 11.41
C ALA A 128 19.66 0.26 12.86
N GLY A 129 20.51 -0.12 13.81
CA GLY A 129 20.09 -0.24 15.21
C GLY A 129 18.97 -1.29 15.33
N PRO A 130 17.78 -0.95 15.85
CA PRO A 130 16.68 -1.88 15.98
C PRO A 130 15.79 -1.98 14.71
N LEU A 131 16.08 -1.19 13.67
CA LEU A 131 15.35 -1.23 12.40
C LEU A 131 15.94 -2.32 11.50
N ARG A 132 15.06 -3.18 10.95
CA ARG A 132 15.36 -4.07 9.83
C ARG A 132 14.64 -3.60 8.59
N PHE A 133 15.34 -3.60 7.46
CA PHE A 133 14.82 -3.15 6.18
C PHE A 133 15.26 -4.07 5.05
N THR A 134 14.39 -4.29 4.06
CA THR A 134 14.78 -4.82 2.75
C THR A 134 13.90 -4.22 1.65
N ALA A 135 14.48 -4.03 0.47
CA ALA A 135 13.76 -3.84 -0.78
C ALA A 135 13.99 -5.08 -1.65
N CYS A 136 12.95 -5.80 -2.03
CA CYS A 136 13.12 -7.07 -2.72
C CYS A 136 11.95 -7.44 -3.64
N LEU A 137 12.26 -8.12 -4.75
CA LEU A 137 11.25 -8.74 -5.63
C LEU A 137 10.60 -9.92 -4.91
N ARG A 138 9.28 -9.94 -4.79
CA ARG A 138 8.55 -10.97 -4.05
C ARG A 138 7.29 -11.40 -4.79
N SER A 139 6.81 -12.58 -4.45
CA SER A 139 5.46 -13.01 -4.79
C SER A 139 4.47 -11.95 -4.32
N ASP A 140 3.53 -11.59 -5.19
CA ASP A 140 2.50 -10.62 -4.91
C ASP A 140 1.45 -11.23 -3.95
N PRO A 141 1.34 -10.75 -2.71
CA PRO A 141 0.44 -11.34 -1.73
C PRO A 141 -1.02 -10.93 -1.93
N PHE A 142 -1.32 -9.99 -2.85
CA PHE A 142 -2.70 -9.65 -3.18
C PHE A 142 -3.35 -10.83 -3.93
N PHE A 143 -4.63 -11.07 -3.67
CA PHE A 143 -5.37 -12.15 -4.33
C PHE A 143 -6.79 -11.69 -4.62
N ALA A 144 -7.25 -11.97 -5.84
CA ALA A 144 -8.58 -11.60 -6.31
C ALA A 144 -8.92 -12.27 -7.64
N ASP A 145 -10.20 -12.55 -7.86
CA ASP A 145 -10.77 -12.83 -9.17
C ASP A 145 -11.12 -11.53 -9.90
N LEU A 146 -10.10 -10.78 -10.34
CA LEU A 146 -10.29 -9.49 -11.01
C LEU A 146 -11.09 -9.62 -12.31
N GLU A 147 -10.96 -10.75 -13.02
CA GLU A 147 -11.76 -11.05 -14.20
C GLU A 147 -13.24 -11.19 -13.85
N GLY A 148 -13.57 -11.95 -12.80
CA GLY A 148 -14.94 -12.08 -12.33
C GLY A 148 -15.52 -10.77 -11.80
N ILE A 149 -14.71 -9.93 -11.14
CA ILE A 149 -15.11 -8.57 -10.76
C ILE A 149 -15.46 -7.74 -12.00
N GLY A 150 -14.65 -7.81 -13.05
CA GLY A 150 -14.88 -7.11 -14.32
C GLY A 150 -16.11 -7.61 -15.08
N ASP A 151 -16.45 -8.90 -14.95
CA ASP A 151 -17.62 -9.55 -15.58
C ASP A 151 -18.87 -9.55 -14.67
N GLY A 152 -19.09 -8.43 -13.96
CA GLY A 152 -20.30 -8.23 -13.15
C GLY A 152 -20.44 -9.19 -11.97
N PHE A 153 -19.32 -9.56 -11.35
CA PHE A 153 -19.23 -10.53 -10.25
C PHE A 153 -19.54 -11.99 -10.65
N THR A 154 -19.21 -12.35 -11.89
CA THR A 154 -19.29 -13.73 -12.39
C THR A 154 -17.95 -14.42 -12.16
N TRP A 155 -17.83 -15.16 -11.05
CA TRP A 155 -16.56 -15.74 -10.63
C TRP A 155 -16.03 -16.80 -11.60
N THR A 156 -14.76 -16.66 -11.96
CA THR A 156 -13.98 -17.60 -12.74
C THR A 156 -13.29 -18.64 -11.85
N GLY A 157 -13.11 -18.33 -10.56
CA GLY A 157 -12.35 -19.13 -9.60
C GLY A 157 -10.84 -19.08 -9.84
N ARG A 158 -10.37 -18.12 -10.64
CA ARG A 158 -8.95 -17.92 -10.92
C ARG A 158 -8.46 -16.69 -10.21
N ASP A 159 -7.43 -16.89 -9.39
CA ASP A 159 -6.67 -15.78 -8.83
C ASP A 159 -5.87 -15.09 -9.95
N THR A 160 -6.14 -13.81 -10.16
CA THR A 160 -5.47 -12.99 -11.18
C THR A 160 -4.01 -12.70 -10.81
N MET A 161 -3.70 -12.73 -9.52
CA MET A 161 -2.37 -12.41 -8.99
C MET A 161 -1.50 -13.64 -8.80
N ALA A 162 -2.05 -14.84 -8.96
CA ALA A 162 -1.27 -16.08 -8.87
C ALA A 162 -0.09 -16.06 -9.83
N GLY A 163 1.12 -16.30 -9.30
CA GLY A 163 2.36 -16.30 -10.06
C GLY A 163 2.85 -14.91 -10.47
N LYS A 164 2.31 -13.83 -9.89
CA LYS A 164 2.76 -12.46 -10.13
C LYS A 164 3.73 -12.00 -9.06
N ASN A 165 4.54 -11.00 -9.42
CA ASN A 165 5.52 -10.40 -8.52
C ASN A 165 5.23 -8.90 -8.34
N VAL A 166 5.73 -8.38 -7.22
CA VAL A 166 5.84 -6.96 -6.86
C VAL A 166 7.23 -6.70 -6.28
N VAL A 167 7.63 -5.44 -6.17
CA VAL A 167 8.75 -5.07 -5.31
C VAL A 167 8.23 -4.65 -3.95
N ALA A 168 8.64 -5.36 -2.91
CA ALA A 168 8.24 -5.12 -1.53
C ALA A 168 9.31 -4.31 -0.79
N LEU A 169 8.87 -3.21 -0.17
CA LEU A 169 9.65 -2.39 0.75
C LEU A 169 9.17 -2.75 2.16
N VAL A 170 9.98 -3.53 2.88
CA VAL A 170 9.60 -4.10 4.18
C VAL A 170 10.43 -3.47 5.28
N LEU A 171 9.76 -2.87 6.26
CA LEU A 171 10.34 -2.31 7.47
C LEU A 171 9.82 -3.08 8.68
N GLU A 172 10.72 -3.47 9.58
CA GLU A 172 10.38 -3.98 10.91
C GLU A 172 11.15 -3.17 11.95
N ALA A 173 10.43 -2.62 12.94
CA ALA A 173 11.04 -1.84 14.02
C ALA A 173 10.25 -1.99 15.32
N PRO A 174 10.86 -1.71 16.49
CA PRO A 174 10.14 -1.64 17.76
C PRO A 174 8.99 -0.65 17.70
N ASP A 175 7.92 -0.93 18.42
CA ASP A 175 6.72 -0.11 18.46
C ASP A 175 7.01 1.36 18.79
N ASP A 176 7.92 1.63 19.71
CA ASP A 176 8.31 3.00 20.09
C ASP A 176 8.86 3.82 18.91
N THR A 177 9.35 3.18 17.85
CA THR A 177 9.77 3.84 16.60
C THR A 177 8.63 4.59 15.93
N PHE A 178 7.41 4.07 16.07
CA PHE A 178 6.21 4.60 15.40
C PHE A 178 5.37 5.51 16.32
N GLY A 179 5.78 5.69 17.58
CA GLY A 179 5.06 6.48 18.58
C GLY A 179 4.71 5.65 19.81
N ALA A 180 4.51 6.32 20.95
CA ALA A 180 4.28 5.68 22.25
C ALA A 180 2.84 5.20 22.47
N GLY A 181 1.87 5.74 21.72
CA GLY A 181 0.47 5.35 21.79
C GLY A 181 0.23 3.98 21.13
N PRO A 182 -0.81 3.23 21.48
CA PRO A 182 -1.03 1.89 20.91
C PRO A 182 -1.46 1.95 19.43
N GLU A 183 -2.15 3.01 19.03
CA GLU A 183 -2.70 3.18 17.69
C GLU A 183 -1.79 4.03 16.80
N ILE A 184 -1.67 3.62 15.54
CA ILE A 184 -1.06 4.40 14.47
C ILE A 184 -1.98 4.39 13.23
N GLY A 185 -1.90 5.42 12.41
CA GLY A 185 -2.42 5.44 11.05
C GLY A 185 -1.29 5.31 10.04
N VAL A 186 -1.46 4.53 8.98
CA VAL A 186 -0.42 4.30 7.96
C VAL A 186 -0.98 4.49 6.56
N TRP A 187 -0.23 5.14 5.67
CA TRP A 187 -0.52 5.19 4.24
C TRP A 187 0.75 5.30 3.42
N GLY A 188 0.67 4.87 2.15
CA GLY A 188 1.74 4.96 1.18
C GLY A 188 1.56 6.20 0.29
N ARG A 189 2.68 6.72 -0.22
CA ARG A 189 2.71 7.76 -1.24
C ARG A 189 3.87 7.53 -2.21
N VAL A 190 3.64 7.78 -3.49
CA VAL A 190 4.69 7.85 -4.51
C VAL A 190 4.71 9.25 -5.09
N SER A 191 5.90 9.86 -5.11
CA SER A 191 6.10 11.21 -5.62
C SER A 191 7.24 11.25 -6.61
N VAL A 192 7.14 12.10 -7.62
CA VAL A 192 8.19 12.33 -8.62
C VAL A 192 8.47 13.82 -8.75
N LYS A 193 9.69 14.14 -9.17
CA LYS A 193 10.04 15.52 -9.49
C LYS A 193 9.72 15.82 -10.96
N ARG A 194 8.82 16.77 -11.22
CA ARG A 194 8.54 17.32 -12.55
C ARG A 194 8.79 18.81 -12.55
N ASP A 195 9.55 19.29 -13.53
CA ASP A 195 9.88 20.71 -13.70
C ASP A 195 10.41 21.38 -12.41
N GLY A 196 11.25 20.64 -11.66
CA GLY A 196 11.84 21.13 -10.43
C GLY A 196 10.95 21.03 -9.18
N ARG A 197 9.67 20.66 -9.32
CA ARG A 197 8.70 20.52 -8.22
C ARG A 197 8.38 19.06 -7.95
N TRP A 198 8.28 18.70 -6.67
CA TRP A 198 7.74 17.40 -6.27
C TRP A 198 6.23 17.40 -6.43
N ILE A 199 5.72 16.33 -7.03
CA ILE A 199 4.29 16.05 -7.16
C ILE A 199 4.03 14.64 -6.64
N SER A 200 2.92 14.46 -5.93
CA SER A 200 2.41 13.12 -5.66
C SER A 200 1.72 12.59 -6.91
N VAL A 201 2.06 11.36 -7.30
CA VAL A 201 1.47 10.66 -8.44
C VAL A 201 0.63 9.46 -8.01
N ASP A 202 0.84 8.99 -6.78
CA ASP A 202 0.06 7.93 -6.18
C ASP A 202 0.01 8.05 -4.66
N ARG A 203 -1.08 7.57 -4.05
CA ARG A 203 -1.20 7.34 -2.62
C ARG A 203 -2.30 6.31 -2.35
N GLY A 204 -2.20 5.66 -1.20
CA GLY A 204 -3.20 4.72 -0.77
C GLY A 204 -2.89 4.11 0.58
N ALA A 205 -3.93 3.75 1.33
CA ALA A 205 -3.78 2.92 2.52
C ALA A 205 -4.62 1.64 2.41
N HIS A 206 -5.89 1.79 2.05
CA HIS A 206 -6.79 0.66 1.86
C HIS A 206 -6.82 0.26 0.38
N PRO A 207 -6.69 -1.04 0.07
CA PRO A 207 -6.69 -1.51 -1.30
C PRO A 207 -8.05 -1.23 -1.96
N SER A 208 -8.02 -1.09 -3.29
CA SER A 208 -9.18 -0.97 -4.20
C SER A 208 -10.07 0.27 -4.06
N LEU A 209 -9.77 1.21 -3.16
CA LEU A 209 -10.62 2.39 -2.95
C LEU A 209 -10.78 3.24 -4.21
N THR A 210 -9.68 3.67 -4.80
CA THR A 210 -9.71 4.51 -6.01
C THR A 210 -10.42 3.82 -7.18
N ALA A 211 -10.39 2.49 -7.21
CA ALA A 211 -10.92 1.72 -8.30
C ALA A 211 -12.44 1.47 -8.21
N TYR A 212 -13.01 1.43 -7.00
CA TYR A 212 -14.46 1.30 -6.79
C TYR A 212 -15.18 2.62 -6.59
N PHE A 213 -14.51 3.62 -6.00
CA PHE A 213 -15.19 4.82 -5.53
C PHE A 213 -14.88 6.07 -6.35
N ASN A 214 -13.67 6.17 -6.92
CA ASN A 214 -13.29 7.35 -7.67
C ASN A 214 -13.50 7.13 -9.18
N PRO A 215 -14.25 8.00 -9.87
CA PRO A 215 -14.25 8.00 -11.32
C PRO A 215 -12.86 8.41 -11.84
N ASP A 216 -12.53 8.01 -13.07
CA ASP A 216 -11.18 8.15 -13.63
C ASP A 216 -10.67 9.59 -13.67
N ASP A 217 -11.55 10.57 -13.90
CA ASP A 217 -11.22 12.00 -13.93
C ASP A 217 -10.91 12.61 -12.55
N ARG A 218 -11.14 11.86 -11.46
CA ARG A 218 -10.87 12.31 -10.08
C ARG A 218 -9.66 11.62 -9.45
N LYS A 219 -9.10 10.59 -10.09
CA LYS A 219 -7.95 9.83 -9.54
C LYS A 219 -6.69 10.67 -9.40
N ASP A 220 -6.40 11.55 -10.35
CA ASP A 220 -5.24 12.46 -10.26
C ASP A 220 -5.37 13.44 -9.08
N GLU A 221 -6.58 13.99 -8.85
CA GLU A 221 -6.84 14.85 -7.69
C GLU A 221 -6.72 14.08 -6.38
N TYR A 222 -7.24 12.86 -6.32
CA TYR A 222 -7.06 11.97 -5.18
C TYR A 222 -5.58 11.72 -4.89
N ASN A 223 -4.83 11.28 -5.90
CA ASN A 223 -3.41 10.95 -5.77
C ASN A 223 -2.56 12.16 -5.36
N ALA A 224 -2.97 13.38 -5.76
CA ALA A 224 -2.32 14.63 -5.38
C ALA A 224 -2.66 15.11 -3.95
N GLY A 225 -3.81 14.69 -3.41
CA GLY A 225 -4.34 15.14 -2.11
C GLY A 225 -3.65 14.54 -0.89
N GLU A 226 -4.12 14.93 0.30
CA GLU A 226 -3.68 14.43 1.62
C GLU A 226 -4.87 13.80 2.37
N PRO A 227 -4.65 12.72 3.16
CA PRO A 227 -5.73 12.03 3.86
C PRO A 227 -6.58 12.92 4.79
N VAL A 228 -6.00 13.94 5.42
CA VAL A 228 -6.73 14.87 6.29
C VAL A 228 -7.88 15.61 5.61
N ASP A 229 -7.83 15.74 4.28
CA ASP A 229 -8.89 16.39 3.50
C ASP A 229 -9.89 15.38 2.91
N ASP A 230 -9.67 14.07 3.06
CA ASP A 230 -10.43 13.03 2.37
C ASP A 230 -11.91 13.02 2.74
N VAL A 231 -12.21 13.19 4.03
CA VAL A 231 -13.61 13.22 4.51
C VAL A 231 -14.36 14.39 3.88
N ALA A 232 -13.73 15.57 3.80
CA ALA A 232 -14.35 16.75 3.21
C ALA A 232 -14.55 16.59 1.69
N ASN A 233 -13.60 15.95 1.01
CA ASN A 233 -13.56 15.88 -0.45
C ASN A 233 -14.35 14.71 -1.04
N TYR A 234 -14.43 13.57 -0.35
CA TYR A 234 -14.89 12.31 -0.96
C TYR A 234 -16.09 11.67 -0.28
N ARG A 235 -16.38 12.00 1.00
CA ARG A 235 -17.45 11.34 1.78
C ARG A 235 -18.78 11.29 1.05
N ASP A 236 -19.29 12.43 0.59
CA ASP A 236 -20.62 12.51 0.00
C ASP A 236 -20.68 11.77 -1.36
N ALA A 237 -19.62 11.86 -2.16
CA ALA A 237 -19.51 11.12 -3.42
C ALA A 237 -19.49 9.59 -3.17
N TRP A 238 -18.73 9.14 -2.17
CA TRP A 238 -18.63 7.71 -1.85
C TRP A 238 -19.92 7.16 -1.21
N ILE A 239 -20.68 8.01 -0.49
CA ILE A 239 -22.05 7.67 -0.05
C ILE A 239 -22.94 7.38 -1.27
N GLU A 240 -22.88 8.20 -2.31
CA GLU A 240 -23.67 7.97 -3.54
C GLU A 240 -23.26 6.68 -4.25
N VAL A 241 -21.97 6.34 -4.27
CA VAL A 241 -21.49 5.03 -4.76
C VAL A 241 -22.13 3.90 -3.96
N LEU A 242 -22.04 3.91 -2.62
CA LEU A 242 -22.62 2.85 -1.79
C LEU A 242 -24.15 2.75 -1.91
N LYS A 243 -24.85 3.88 -2.01
CA LYS A 243 -26.30 3.88 -2.30
C LYS A 243 -26.60 3.17 -3.62
N HIS A 244 -25.82 3.47 -4.66
CA HIS A 244 -26.01 2.89 -5.99
C HIS A 244 -25.67 1.40 -6.04
N THR A 245 -24.48 1.03 -5.55
CA THR A 245 -23.95 -0.33 -5.69
C THR A 245 -24.51 -1.28 -4.64
N GLY A 246 -24.73 -0.78 -3.43
CA GLY A 246 -25.08 -1.56 -2.23
C GLY A 246 -26.52 -1.35 -1.75
N GLY A 247 -27.20 -0.30 -2.18
CA GLY A 247 -28.54 0.05 -1.68
C GLY A 247 -28.55 0.60 -0.26
N TYR A 248 -27.43 1.17 0.20
CA TYR A 248 -27.29 1.72 1.54
C TYR A 248 -28.25 2.89 1.80
N THR A 249 -28.64 3.07 3.06
CA THR A 249 -29.09 4.39 3.53
C THR A 249 -27.89 5.31 3.71
N VAL A 250 -28.09 6.63 3.80
CA VAL A 250 -27.00 7.57 4.08
C VAL A 250 -26.29 7.24 5.40
N ALA A 251 -27.05 6.95 6.46
CA ALA A 251 -26.49 6.63 7.78
C ALA A 251 -25.66 5.32 7.77
N ASP A 252 -26.12 4.29 7.05
CA ASP A 252 -25.39 3.03 6.93
C ASP A 252 -24.14 3.19 6.07
N ALA A 253 -24.21 3.98 4.99
CA ALA A 253 -23.06 4.30 4.14
C ALA A 253 -21.99 5.07 4.93
N GLU A 254 -22.40 6.08 5.71
CA GLU A 254 -21.50 6.79 6.62
C GLU A 254 -20.86 5.86 7.65
N HIS A 255 -21.61 4.86 8.14
CA HIS A 255 -21.05 3.89 9.06
C HIS A 255 -20.00 3.00 8.40
N ALA A 256 -20.27 2.49 7.20
CA ALA A 256 -19.33 1.66 6.44
C ALA A 256 -18.05 2.44 6.07
N LEU A 257 -18.19 3.71 5.71
CA LEU A 257 -17.06 4.56 5.30
C LEU A 257 -16.09 4.88 6.43
N ARG A 258 -16.50 4.85 7.70
CA ARG A 258 -15.59 5.05 8.85
C ARG A 258 -14.43 4.06 8.91
N THR A 259 -14.56 2.92 8.23
CA THR A 259 -13.49 1.91 8.15
C THR A 259 -12.34 2.34 7.23
N VAL A 260 -12.62 3.18 6.23
CA VAL A 260 -11.71 3.45 5.10
C VAL A 260 -11.55 4.92 4.74
N LEU A 261 -12.27 5.82 5.42
CA LEU A 261 -12.23 7.26 5.19
C LEU A 261 -11.96 7.99 6.53
N PRO A 262 -10.91 8.83 6.63
CA PRO A 262 -9.90 9.12 5.60
C PRO A 262 -9.11 7.86 5.18
N ASP A 263 -8.46 7.89 4.01
CA ASP A 263 -7.69 6.73 3.51
C ASP A 263 -6.39 6.55 4.29
N ILE A 264 -6.54 6.06 5.51
CA ILE A 264 -5.50 5.80 6.50
C ILE A 264 -5.78 4.40 7.08
N LEU A 265 -4.79 3.51 6.98
CA LEU A 265 -4.87 2.18 7.57
C LEU A 265 -4.61 2.30 9.07
N ARG A 266 -5.67 2.25 9.87
CA ARG A 266 -5.58 2.31 11.33
C ARG A 266 -5.13 0.97 11.88
N PHE A 267 -4.15 1.00 12.78
CA PHE A 267 -3.60 -0.18 13.41
C PHE A 267 -3.36 0.05 14.91
N ASP A 268 -4.18 -0.59 15.73
CA ASP A 268 -3.99 -0.71 17.17
C ASP A 268 -3.12 -1.93 17.46
N ARG A 269 -1.88 -1.67 17.85
CA ARG A 269 -0.83 -2.66 18.08
C ARG A 269 -1.09 -3.51 19.32
N SER A 270 -2.01 -3.10 20.19
CA SER A 270 -2.44 -3.89 21.36
C SER A 270 -3.45 -5.00 21.01
N LYS A 271 -4.00 -4.98 19.79
CA LYS A 271 -4.98 -5.96 19.29
C LYS A 271 -4.36 -6.78 18.15
N PRO A 272 -4.67 -8.08 18.03
CA PRO A 272 -4.18 -8.88 16.90
C PRO A 272 -4.45 -8.20 15.55
N ALA A 273 -3.43 -8.08 14.70
CA ALA A 273 -3.60 -7.56 13.34
C ALA A 273 -4.52 -8.48 12.54
N ARG A 274 -5.57 -7.87 11.99
CA ARG A 274 -6.57 -8.45 11.09
C ARG A 274 -7.36 -7.28 10.52
N TYR A 275 -7.46 -7.18 9.20
CA TYR A 275 -8.23 -6.13 8.56
C TYR A 275 -9.66 -6.06 9.15
N PRO A 276 -10.12 -4.86 9.61
CA PRO A 276 -9.53 -3.54 9.35
C PRO A 276 -8.58 -2.99 10.44
N ASN A 277 -8.21 -3.76 11.47
CA ASN A 277 -7.15 -3.39 12.43
C ASN A 277 -5.77 -3.75 11.87
N GLY A 278 -5.15 -2.79 11.19
CA GLY A 278 -4.00 -3.05 10.33
C GLY A 278 -4.40 -3.95 9.15
N ARG A 279 -3.40 -4.56 8.54
CA ARG A 279 -3.58 -5.51 7.44
C ARG A 279 -2.40 -6.45 7.38
N ARG A 280 -2.68 -7.75 7.41
CA ARG A 280 -1.71 -8.82 7.15
C ARG A 280 -1.69 -9.18 5.67
N LEU A 281 -0.62 -9.86 5.25
CA LEU A 281 -0.44 -10.35 3.88
C LEU A 281 -1.50 -11.38 3.47
N ASP A 282 -2.09 -12.09 4.44
CA ASP A 282 -3.12 -13.12 4.25
C ASP A 282 -4.56 -12.63 4.53
N ASP A 283 -4.76 -11.33 4.75
CA ASP A 283 -6.09 -10.78 4.98
C ASP A 283 -6.86 -10.62 3.65
N ASP A 284 -8.08 -11.16 3.62
CA ASP A 284 -8.99 -11.10 2.48
C ASP A 284 -9.70 -9.75 2.37
N VAL A 285 -8.95 -8.78 1.87
CA VAL A 285 -9.42 -7.42 1.62
C VAL A 285 -10.35 -7.33 0.42
N THR A 286 -10.30 -8.29 -0.50
CA THR A 286 -11.20 -8.35 -1.67
C THR A 286 -12.61 -8.68 -1.19
N ASP A 287 -12.77 -9.73 -0.37
CA ASP A 287 -14.04 -10.07 0.26
C ASP A 287 -14.56 -8.94 1.15
N ALA A 288 -13.68 -8.31 1.95
CA ALA A 288 -14.05 -7.16 2.76
C ALA A 288 -14.60 -6.00 1.91
N ARG A 289 -13.99 -5.73 0.75
CA ARG A 289 -14.46 -4.69 -0.17
C ARG A 289 -15.76 -5.09 -0.86
N LEU A 290 -15.89 -6.33 -1.34
CA LEU A 290 -17.11 -6.84 -1.95
C LEU A 290 -18.30 -6.73 -0.99
N HIS A 291 -18.09 -7.13 0.27
CA HIS A 291 -19.07 -6.98 1.32
C HIS A 291 -19.47 -5.50 1.50
N MET A 292 -18.48 -4.59 1.54
CA MET A 292 -18.75 -3.16 1.66
C MET A 292 -19.55 -2.62 0.47
N VAL A 293 -19.08 -2.79 -0.76
CA VAL A 293 -19.70 -2.15 -1.94
C VAL A 293 -21.05 -2.75 -2.29
N THR A 294 -21.33 -3.99 -1.90
CA THR A 294 -22.60 -4.68 -2.21
C THR A 294 -23.59 -4.73 -1.05
N ASN A 295 -23.22 -4.18 0.11
CA ASN A 295 -23.98 -4.30 1.36
C ASN A 295 -24.20 -5.77 1.77
N GLY A 296 -23.11 -6.55 1.72
CA GLY A 296 -23.08 -7.97 2.10
C GLY A 296 -23.78 -8.94 1.14
N ARG A 297 -24.33 -8.47 0.01
CA ARG A 297 -24.97 -9.35 -0.98
C ARG A 297 -23.98 -10.28 -1.67
N ILE A 298 -22.75 -9.83 -1.84
CA ILE A 298 -21.66 -10.61 -2.41
C ILE A 298 -20.64 -10.81 -1.28
N PRO A 299 -20.61 -12.01 -0.67
CA PRO A 299 -19.77 -12.24 0.51
C PRO A 299 -18.33 -12.61 0.15
N SER A 300 -18.08 -13.13 -1.05
CA SER A 300 -16.76 -13.59 -1.46
C SER A 300 -16.60 -13.73 -2.97
N ASP A 301 -15.37 -13.60 -3.48
CA ASP A 301 -14.97 -14.04 -4.83
C ASP A 301 -14.46 -15.50 -4.90
N GLY A 302 -14.30 -16.14 -3.73
CA GLY A 302 -13.87 -17.53 -3.61
C GLY A 302 -12.35 -17.74 -3.72
N ILE A 303 -11.55 -16.68 -3.75
CA ILE A 303 -10.09 -16.75 -3.81
C ILE A 303 -9.50 -16.61 -2.40
N GLY A 304 -8.71 -17.60 -1.98
CA GLY A 304 -8.04 -17.57 -0.70
C GLY A 304 -6.61 -17.00 -0.75
N PRO A 305 -5.99 -16.77 0.41
CA PRO A 305 -4.62 -16.27 0.50
C PRO A 305 -3.62 -17.26 -0.10
N HIS A 306 -2.51 -16.72 -0.58
CA HIS A 306 -1.43 -17.53 -1.14
C HIS A 306 -0.74 -18.36 -0.05
N SER A 307 -0.19 -19.51 -0.46
CA SER A 307 0.42 -20.49 0.45
C SER A 307 1.95 -20.41 0.52
N ASP A 308 2.55 -19.48 -0.21
CA ASP A 308 3.99 -19.28 -0.34
C ASP A 308 4.55 -18.20 0.58
N LEU A 309 3.70 -17.55 1.40
CA LEU A 309 4.13 -16.58 2.42
C LEU A 309 5.12 -17.20 3.41
N LEU A 310 6.07 -16.39 3.87
CA LEU A 310 7.13 -16.82 4.76
C LEU A 310 6.77 -16.49 6.23
N PRO A 311 7.07 -17.39 7.19
CA PRO A 311 6.88 -17.11 8.61
C PRO A 311 7.95 -16.19 9.20
N HIS A 312 8.98 -15.86 8.41
CA HIS A 312 10.13 -15.06 8.80
C HIS A 312 10.28 -13.87 7.85
N PHE A 313 10.90 -12.80 8.33
CA PHE A 313 11.21 -11.61 7.55
C PHE A 313 11.87 -11.99 6.21
N PRO A 314 11.39 -11.48 5.06
CA PRO A 314 10.47 -10.34 4.90
C PRO A 314 8.98 -10.71 4.82
N TYR A 315 8.58 -11.92 5.21
CA TYR A 315 7.21 -12.42 5.28
C TYR A 315 6.49 -12.69 3.95
N LEU A 316 6.87 -12.01 2.87
CA LEU A 316 6.35 -12.29 1.52
C LEU A 316 7.06 -13.49 0.88
N GLY A 317 6.33 -14.21 0.02
CA GLY A 317 6.85 -15.39 -0.68
C GLY A 317 7.99 -15.07 -1.66
N PRO A 318 8.85 -16.05 -1.98
CA PRO A 318 9.92 -15.87 -2.95
C PRO A 318 9.36 -15.46 -4.32
N PRO A 319 10.13 -14.71 -5.14
CA PRO A 319 9.67 -14.28 -6.45
C PRO A 319 9.43 -15.47 -7.38
N HIS A 320 8.37 -15.39 -8.19
CA HIS A 320 8.09 -16.30 -9.28
C HIS A 320 9.03 -16.04 -10.47
N ALA A 321 9.31 -17.09 -11.24
CA ALA A 321 10.19 -17.06 -12.41
C ALA A 321 9.53 -16.44 -13.66
#